data_AF-A0A1D2VEK7-F1
#
_entry.id   AF-A0A1D2VEK7-F1
#
_cell.length_a   1.000
_cell.length_b   1.000
_cell.length_c   1.000
_cell.angle_alpha   90.00
_cell.angle_beta   90.00
_cell.angle_gamma   90.00
#
_symmetry.space_group_name_H-M   'P 1'
#
loop_
_entity.id
_entity.type
_entity.pdbx_description
1 polymer ?
#
loop_
_entity_poly.entity_id
_entity_poly.type
_entity_poly.pdbx_seq_one_letter_code
_entity_poly.pdbx_strand_id
1 'polypeptide(L)'
;MFENEFIPEKVFPAILNNEWEIPILLSPKLFQVKDKKNNLSYVVDCLINNKCFNWILINESLKGILIDWCIDSIELKFHLQNIKIKRNNLKFPKMSYKGDPHSNQITVLKQSLSDNKNFDLINEKKKLNNYIKENEHLLMV
;
A
#
# COMPACT_ATOMS: atom_id res chain seq x y z
N MET A 1 -5.03 13.40 -14.37
CA MET A 1 -4.80 12.90 -13.00
C MET A 1 -5.48 11.54 -12.91
N PHE A 2 -4.74 10.44 -12.86
CA PHE A 2 -5.28 9.08 -13.04
C PHE A 2 -6.03 8.62 -11.77
N GLU A 3 -7.31 9.00 -11.66
CA GLU A 3 -8.28 8.34 -10.77
C GLU A 3 -8.60 6.89 -11.21
N ASN A 4 -8.07 6.50 -12.37
CA ASN A 4 -8.57 5.37 -13.14
C ASN A 4 -8.28 4.03 -12.47
N GLU A 5 -9.23 3.11 -12.62
CA GLU A 5 -9.04 1.68 -12.44
C GLU A 5 -7.73 1.20 -13.09
N PHE A 6 -7.19 0.10 -12.58
CA PHE A 6 -6.07 -0.57 -13.23
C PHE A 6 -6.50 -1.04 -14.62
N ILE A 7 -5.91 -0.45 -15.66
CA ILE A 7 -6.13 -0.82 -17.06
C ILE A 7 -4.82 -1.46 -17.57
N PRO A 8 -4.76 -2.80 -17.70
CA PRO A 8 -3.55 -3.53 -18.07
C PRO A 8 -2.79 -2.96 -19.27
N GLU A 9 -3.53 -2.58 -20.32
CA GLU A 9 -3.01 -2.12 -21.60
C GLU A 9 -2.29 -0.77 -21.49
N LYS A 10 -2.58 0.01 -20.44
CA LYS A 10 -1.90 1.28 -20.15
C LYS A 10 -0.83 1.10 -19.09
N VAL A 11 -1.13 0.31 -18.06
CA VAL A 11 -0.26 0.18 -16.89
C VAL A 11 0.98 -0.66 -17.18
N PHE A 12 0.88 -1.77 -17.91
CA PHE A 12 2.06 -2.61 -18.18
C PHE A 12 3.11 -1.89 -19.05
N PRO A 13 2.74 -1.18 -20.15
CA PRO A 13 3.71 -0.36 -20.85
C PRO A 13 4.34 0.71 -19.97
N ALA A 14 3.54 1.38 -19.12
CA ALA A 14 4.06 2.39 -18.19
C ALA A 14 5.04 1.78 -17.16
N ILE A 15 4.78 0.56 -16.67
CA ILE A 15 5.71 -0.18 -15.81
C ILE A 15 7.05 -0.43 -16.54
N LEU A 16 6.99 -0.93 -17.78
CA LEU A 16 8.19 -1.20 -18.58
C LEU A 16 9.02 0.05 -18.85
N ASN A 17 8.37 1.21 -18.94
CA ASN A 17 9.01 2.50 -19.13
C ASN A 17 9.44 3.18 -17.81
N ASN A 18 9.26 2.53 -16.65
CA ASN A 18 9.47 3.09 -15.32
C ASN A 18 8.65 4.37 -15.02
N GLU A 19 7.47 4.48 -15.64
CA GLU A 19 6.54 5.61 -15.49
C GLU A 19 5.42 5.32 -14.49
N TRP A 20 5.31 4.07 -14.02
CA TRP A 20 4.28 3.66 -13.07
C TRP A 20 4.78 2.55 -12.14
N GLU A 21 4.51 2.69 -10.84
CA GLU A 21 4.76 1.69 -9.82
C GLU A 21 3.68 1.73 -8.72
N ILE A 22 3.54 0.64 -7.97
CA ILE A 22 2.73 0.64 -6.74
C ILE A 22 3.64 1.13 -5.59
N PRO A 23 3.28 2.22 -4.90
CA PRO A 23 4.05 2.67 -3.75
C PRO A 23 4.02 1.64 -2.61
N ILE A 24 5.19 1.29 -2.08
CA ILE A 24 5.38 0.34 -0.98
C ILE A 24 5.95 1.05 0.24
N LEU A 25 5.29 0.86 1.39
CA LEU A 25 5.79 1.32 2.68
C LEU A 25 6.23 0.10 3.51
N LEU A 26 7.50 0.09 3.89
CA LEU A 26 8.07 -0.98 4.71
C LEU A 26 8.02 -0.65 6.21
N SER A 27 7.82 -1.65 7.05
CA SER A 27 8.05 -1.53 8.50
C SER A 27 9.45 -0.96 8.81
N PRO A 28 9.64 -0.23 9.92
CA PRO A 28 10.90 0.48 10.19
C PRO A 28 12.10 -0.45 10.43
N LYS A 29 11.84 -1.70 10.85
CA LYS A 29 12.86 -2.70 11.18
C LYS A 29 12.43 -4.10 10.75
N LEU A 30 13.38 -5.03 10.78
CA LEU A 30 13.14 -6.48 10.72
C LEU A 30 12.72 -6.99 12.10
N PHE A 31 11.67 -7.80 12.14
CA PHE A 31 11.18 -8.44 13.36
C PHE A 31 11.68 -9.87 13.45
N GLN A 32 12.31 -10.23 14.56
CA GLN A 32 12.67 -11.61 14.82
C GLN A 32 11.44 -12.40 15.25
N VAL A 33 11.19 -13.51 14.58
CA VAL A 33 10.13 -14.45 14.90
C VAL A 33 10.67 -15.88 14.88
N LYS A 34 9.88 -16.81 15.38
CA LYS A 34 10.16 -18.24 15.23
C LYS A 34 9.27 -18.88 14.17
N ASP A 35 9.84 -19.76 13.36
CA ASP A 35 9.08 -20.57 12.42
C ASP A 35 8.34 -21.72 13.15
N LYS A 36 7.62 -22.57 12.39
CA LYS A 36 6.90 -23.73 12.97
C LYS A 36 7.84 -24.80 13.55
N LYS A 37 9.12 -24.76 13.20
CA LYS A 37 10.18 -25.66 13.68
C LYS A 37 11.06 -24.99 14.75
N ASN A 38 10.62 -23.86 15.31
CA ASN A 38 11.34 -23.10 16.33
C ASN A 38 12.69 -22.50 15.88
N ASN A 39 12.93 -22.40 14.56
CA ASN A 39 14.11 -21.72 14.02
C ASN A 39 13.92 -20.21 13.99
N LEU A 40 15.02 -19.46 14.14
CA LEU A 40 15.03 -18.01 13.96
C LEU A 40 14.64 -17.63 12.53
N SER A 41 13.76 -16.65 12.40
CA SER A 41 13.31 -16.09 11.12
C SER A 41 13.07 -14.60 11.27
N TYR A 42 13.00 -13.90 10.14
CA TYR A 42 12.76 -12.45 10.10
C TYR A 42 11.46 -12.16 9.37
N VAL A 43 10.73 -11.15 9.84
CA VAL A 43 9.52 -10.62 9.24
C VAL A 43 9.71 -9.13 8.96
N VAL A 44 9.16 -8.69 7.84
CA VAL A 44 9.05 -7.30 7.43
C VAL A 44 7.67 -7.11 6.82
N ASP A 45 6.99 -6.04 7.18
CA ASP A 45 5.69 -5.72 6.61
C ASP A 45 5.87 -4.85 5.37
N CYS A 46 5.23 -5.23 4.27
CA CYS A 46 5.13 -4.43 3.04
C CYS A 46 3.69 -3.94 2.90
N LEU A 47 3.47 -2.65 3.14
CA LEU A 47 2.16 -2.04 3.09
C LEU A 47 1.97 -1.33 1.75
N ILE A 48 0.78 -1.48 1.18
CA ILE A 48 0.37 -0.85 -0.06
C ILE A 48 -1.01 -0.24 0.10
N ASN A 49 -1.41 0.60 -0.86
CA ASN A 49 -2.77 1.13 -0.88
C ASN A 49 -3.80 0.00 -1.14
N ASN A 50 -4.92 -0.01 -0.41
CA ASN A 50 -5.98 -1.01 -0.56
C ASN A 50 -6.55 -1.11 -1.99
N LYS A 51 -6.60 -0.01 -2.74
CA LYS A 51 -7.01 -0.02 -4.15
C LYS A 51 -6.04 -0.86 -4.99
N CYS A 52 -4.74 -0.71 -4.74
CA CYS A 52 -3.70 -1.51 -5.40
C CYS A 52 -3.79 -2.99 -4.98
N PHE A 53 -4.11 -3.25 -3.71
CA PHE A 53 -4.36 -4.62 -3.24
C PHE A 53 -5.51 -5.28 -4.00
N ASN A 54 -6.61 -4.56 -4.25
CA ASN A 54 -7.72 -5.11 -5.05
C ASN A 54 -7.31 -5.41 -6.49
N TRP A 55 -6.43 -4.60 -7.10
CA TRP A 55 -5.94 -4.86 -8.46
C TRP A 55 -5.11 -6.14 -8.56
N ILE A 56 -4.22 -6.39 -7.60
CA ILE A 56 -3.40 -7.61 -7.61
C ILE A 56 -4.19 -8.89 -7.30
N LEU A 57 -5.36 -8.79 -6.65
CA LEU A 57 -6.22 -9.95 -6.40
C LEU A 57 -6.83 -10.52 -7.69
N ILE A 58 -7.05 -9.66 -8.69
CA ILE A 58 -7.65 -10.04 -9.97
C ILE A 58 -6.64 -10.13 -11.12
N ASN A 59 -5.39 -9.72 -10.89
CA ASN A 59 -4.32 -9.75 -11.90
C ASN A 59 -3.03 -10.36 -11.35
N GLU A 60 -2.81 -11.65 -11.67
CA GLU A 60 -1.64 -12.39 -11.19
C GLU A 60 -0.31 -11.88 -11.75
N SER A 61 -0.28 -11.29 -12.95
CA SER A 61 0.93 -10.69 -13.52
C SER A 61 1.38 -9.47 -12.71
N LEU A 62 0.44 -8.56 -12.39
CA LEU A 62 0.71 -7.40 -11.56
C LEU A 62 1.12 -7.81 -10.14
N LYS A 63 0.50 -8.85 -9.60
CA LYS A 63 0.88 -9.43 -8.31
C LYS A 63 2.33 -9.95 -8.31
N GLY A 64 2.75 -10.63 -9.37
CA GLY A 64 4.13 -11.07 -9.56
C GLY A 64 5.10 -9.89 -9.52
N ILE A 65 4.82 -8.85 -10.30
CA ILE A 65 5.62 -7.61 -10.35
C ILE A 65 5.69 -6.95 -8.95
N LEU A 66 4.56 -6.86 -8.25
CA LEU A 66 4.54 -6.31 -6.90
C LEU A 66 5.40 -7.12 -5.91
N ILE A 67 5.39 -8.45 -6.00
CA ILE A 67 6.23 -9.30 -5.15
C ILE A 67 7.70 -9.00 -5.37
N ASP A 68 8.13 -8.82 -6.63
CA ASP A 68 9.50 -8.42 -6.94
C ASP A 68 9.83 -7.04 -6.38
N TRP A 69 8.95 -6.04 -6.54
CA TRP A 69 9.13 -4.71 -5.96
C TRP A 69 9.21 -4.73 -4.43
N CYS A 70 8.43 -5.57 -3.77
CA CYS A 70 8.52 -5.76 -2.32
C CYS A 70 9.90 -6.32 -1.92
N ILE A 71 10.39 -7.33 -2.63
CA ILE A 71 11.72 -7.90 -2.38
C ILE A 71 12.81 -6.85 -2.60
N ASP A 72 12.76 -6.12 -3.70
CA ASP A 72 13.71 -5.05 -4.03
C ASP A 72 13.70 -3.94 -2.98
N SER A 73 12.51 -3.54 -2.54
CA SER A 73 12.35 -2.53 -1.48
C SER A 73 12.97 -3.01 -0.17
N ILE A 74 12.79 -4.28 0.21
CA ILE A 74 13.36 -4.86 1.43
C ILE A 74 14.89 -4.87 1.34
N GLU A 75 15.45 -5.37 0.24
CA GLU A 75 16.90 -5.41 0.05
C GLU A 75 17.51 -4.00 0.06
N LEU A 76 16.84 -3.02 -0.56
CA LEU A 76 17.29 -1.63 -0.58
C LEU A 76 17.25 -1.02 0.82
N LYS A 77 16.13 -1.16 1.55
CA LYS A 77 15.97 -0.58 2.89
C LYS A 77 16.96 -1.16 3.90
N PHE A 78 17.22 -2.46 3.81
CA PHE A 78 18.06 -3.18 4.77
C PHE A 78 19.45 -3.54 4.19
N HIS A 79 19.91 -2.84 3.15
CA HIS A 79 21.19 -3.13 2.50
C HIS A 79 22.38 -3.09 3.47
N LEU A 80 22.39 -2.17 4.44
CA LEU A 80 23.44 -2.07 5.48
C LEU A 80 23.48 -3.30 6.41
N GLN A 81 22.39 -4.06 6.49
CA GLN A 81 22.29 -5.31 7.25
C GLN A 81 22.64 -6.53 6.39
N ASN A 82 23.12 -6.31 5.15
CA ASN A 82 23.50 -7.34 4.18
C ASN A 82 22.38 -8.35 3.90
N ILE A 83 21.13 -7.88 3.87
CA ILE A 83 19.97 -8.71 3.56
C ILE A 83 19.92 -8.96 2.05
N LYS A 84 19.90 -10.24 1.68
CA LYS A 84 19.67 -10.72 0.31
C LYS A 84 18.64 -11.85 0.32
N ILE A 85 17.59 -11.69 -0.46
CA ILE A 85 16.47 -12.63 -0.53
C ILE A 85 16.67 -13.52 -1.76
N LYS A 86 16.64 -14.83 -1.54
CA LYS A 86 16.70 -15.81 -2.63
C LYS A 86 15.37 -15.79 -3.39
N ARG A 87 15.39 -15.37 -4.65
CA ARG A 87 14.21 -15.40 -5.54
C ARG A 87 13.86 -16.82 -6.00
N ASN A 88 14.84 -17.70 -6.09
CA ASN A 88 14.62 -19.08 -6.44
C ASN A 88 13.92 -19.79 -5.27
N ASN A 89 12.75 -20.38 -5.51
CA ASN A 89 11.94 -21.13 -4.53
C ASN A 89 11.19 -20.27 -3.48
N LEU A 90 10.70 -19.08 -3.86
CA LEU A 90 9.73 -18.36 -3.05
C LEU A 90 8.52 -19.26 -2.75
N LYS A 91 8.09 -19.27 -1.47
CA LYS A 91 6.90 -19.98 -1.02
C LYS A 91 5.86 -18.96 -0.58
N PHE A 92 4.60 -19.21 -0.93
CA PHE A 92 3.45 -18.40 -0.54
C PHE A 92 2.57 -19.22 0.41
N PRO A 93 2.77 -19.09 1.74
CA PRO A 93 1.95 -19.80 2.71
C PRO A 93 0.49 -19.35 2.64
N LYS A 94 -0.46 -20.23 2.99
CA LYS A 94 -1.90 -19.91 3.03
C LYS A 94 -2.31 -18.95 4.16
N MET A 95 -1.36 -18.43 4.95
CA MET A 95 -1.65 -17.50 6.05
C MET A 95 -1.62 -16.07 5.53
N SER A 96 -2.47 -15.20 6.09
CA SER A 96 -2.56 -13.79 5.68
C SER A 96 -1.37 -12.96 6.15
N TYR A 97 -0.79 -13.29 7.32
CA TYR A 97 0.38 -12.61 7.88
C TYR A 97 1.17 -13.55 8.80
N LYS A 98 2.42 -13.17 9.10
CA LYS A 98 3.31 -13.90 10.01
C LYS A 98 3.68 -12.97 11.18
N GLY A 99 3.48 -13.45 12.41
CA GLY A 99 3.75 -12.64 13.61
C GLY A 99 2.53 -11.87 14.08
N ASP A 100 2.74 -10.78 14.83
CA ASP A 100 1.68 -9.92 15.34
C ASP A 100 1.46 -8.70 14.39
N PRO A 101 0.34 -8.64 13.65
CA PRO A 101 0.08 -7.61 12.66
C PRO A 101 -0.26 -6.25 13.28
N HIS A 102 -0.54 -6.20 14.60
CA HIS A 102 -0.93 -4.98 15.31
C HIS A 102 0.21 -4.33 16.09
N SER A 103 1.37 -4.99 16.14
CA SER A 103 2.54 -4.50 16.89
C SER A 103 3.19 -3.24 16.30
N ASN A 104 2.76 -2.79 15.12
CA ASN A 104 3.47 -1.82 14.31
C ASN A 104 2.62 -0.57 13.99
N GLN A 105 2.72 0.45 14.84
CA GLN A 105 2.37 1.81 14.44
C GLN A 105 3.48 2.34 13.53
N ILE A 106 3.15 2.65 12.28
CA ILE A 106 4.08 3.30 11.37
C ILE A 106 3.79 4.80 11.36
N THR A 107 4.76 5.57 11.81
CA THR A 107 4.74 7.02 11.68
C THR A 107 5.23 7.40 10.28
N VAL A 108 4.34 7.95 9.46
CA VAL A 108 4.68 8.52 8.17
C VAL A 108 4.58 10.05 8.22
N LEU A 109 5.44 10.74 7.48
CA LEU A 109 5.29 12.17 7.29
C LEU A 109 3.97 12.44 6.55
N LYS A 110 3.25 13.49 6.96
CA LYS A 110 1.96 13.86 6.33
C LYS A 110 2.07 14.08 4.81
N GLN A 111 3.23 14.49 4.32
CA GLN A 111 3.53 14.69 2.89
C GLN A 111 3.67 13.36 2.12
N SER A 112 3.91 12.25 2.83
CA SER A 112 4.01 10.90 2.27
C SER A 112 2.65 10.18 2.23
N LEU A 113 1.61 10.78 2.81
CA LEU A 113 0.24 10.30 2.70
C LEU A 113 -0.35 10.81 1.38
N SER A 114 -1.11 9.96 0.69
CA SER A 114 -1.87 10.36 -0.49
C SER A 114 -2.72 11.60 -0.18
N ASP A 115 -2.71 12.60 -1.07
CA ASP A 115 -3.45 13.87 -0.95
C ASP A 115 -4.98 13.67 -0.95
N ASN A 116 -5.53 13.01 0.07
CA ASN A 116 -6.98 12.80 0.21
C ASN A 116 -7.68 14.03 0.83
N LYS A 117 -6.93 15.01 1.32
CA LYS A 117 -7.49 16.19 2.02
C LYS A 117 -8.41 17.03 1.15
N ASN A 118 -8.17 17.09 -0.16
CA ASN A 118 -9.03 17.88 -1.05
C ASN A 118 -10.41 17.23 -1.25
N PHE A 119 -10.51 15.91 -1.20
CA PHE A 119 -11.78 15.21 -1.44
C PHE A 119 -12.75 15.33 -0.26
N ASP A 120 -12.21 15.21 0.97
CA ASP A 120 -13.02 15.36 2.20
C ASP A 120 -13.53 16.80 2.36
N LEU A 121 -12.69 17.81 2.11
CA LEU A 121 -13.09 19.23 2.16
C LEU A 121 -14.14 19.60 1.11
N ILE A 122 -14.06 19.02 -0.10
CA ILE A 122 -15.06 19.24 -1.16
C ILE A 122 -16.40 18.58 -0.79
N ASN A 123 -16.37 17.38 -0.21
CA ASN A 123 -17.59 16.69 0.23
C ASN A 123 -18.24 17.39 1.43
N GLU A 124 -17.46 17.90 2.39
CA GLU A 124 -17.98 18.70 3.49
C GLU A 124 -18.59 20.03 3.01
N LYS A 125 -17.92 20.73 2.07
CA LYS A 125 -18.50 21.94 1.45
C LYS A 125 -19.80 21.67 0.69
N LYS A 126 -19.89 20.55 -0.02
CA LYS A 126 -21.13 20.15 -0.71
C LYS A 126 -22.26 19.84 0.28
N LYS A 127 -21.96 19.12 1.37
CA LYS A 127 -22.95 18.86 2.44
C LYS A 127 -23.43 20.14 3.09
N LEU A 128 -22.52 21.07 3.40
CA LEU A 128 -22.87 22.36 4.00
C LEU A 128 -23.75 23.20 3.06
N ASN A 129 -23.41 23.26 1.77
CA ASN A 129 -24.19 24.01 0.78
C ASN A 129 -25.58 23.42 0.56
N ASN A 130 -25.72 22.09 0.60
CA ASN A 130 -27.04 21.44 0.53
C ASN A 130 -27.87 21.74 1.78
N TYR A 131 -27.27 21.67 2.97
CA TYR A 131 -27.94 22.03 4.22
C TYR A 131 -28.40 23.50 4.23
N ILE A 132 -27.57 24.43 3.75
CA ILE A 132 -27.93 25.84 3.63
C ILE A 132 -29.12 26.01 2.68
N LYS A 133 -29.09 25.37 1.50
CA LYS A 133 -30.22 25.39 0.54
C LYS A 133 -31.51 24.82 1.11
N GLU A 134 -31.44 23.73 1.85
CA GLU A 134 -32.61 23.09 2.47
C GLU A 134 -33.21 23.93 3.60
N ASN A 135 -32.42 24.81 4.21
CA ASN A 135 -32.83 25.65 5.34
C ASN A 135 -32.87 27.15 5.00
N GLU A 136 -32.81 27.55 3.72
CA GLU A 136 -32.89 28.96 3.29
C GLU A 136 -34.18 29.65 3.78
N HIS A 137 -35.28 28.90 3.91
CA HIS A 137 -36.55 29.39 4.45
C HIS A 137 -36.54 29.64 5.97
N LEU A 138 -35.58 29.09 6.72
CA LEU A 138 -35.41 29.29 8.16
C LEU A 138 -34.46 30.45 8.51
N LEU A 139 -33.69 30.95 7.54
CA LEU A 139 -32.70 32.03 7.72
C LEU A 139 -33.22 33.43 7.33
N MET A 140 -34.45 33.53 6.82
CA MET A 140 -35.15 34.80 6.60
C MET A 140 -36.14 35.08 7.75
N VAL A 141 -35.62 35.47 8.91
CA VAL A 141 -36.36 36.18 9.98
C VAL A 141 -35.51 37.33 10.49
#